data_AF-A0A4V5PBF7-F1
#
_entry.id   AF-A0A4V5PBF7-F1
#
_cell.length_a   1.000
_cell.length_b   1.000
_cell.length_c   1.000
_cell.angle_alpha   90.00
_cell.angle_beta   90.00
_cell.angle_gamma   90.00
#
_symmetry.space_group_name_H-M   'P 1'
#
loop_
_entity.id
_entity.type
_entity.pdbx_description
1 polymer ?
#
loop_
_entity_poly.entity_id
_entity_poly.type
_entity_poly.pdbx_seq_one_letter_code
_entity_poly.pdbx_strand_id
1 'polypeptide(L)'
;YGHSDADVLHQSLLEANIATEVCLTALDTLSLFTLAFKNQLLADHGHNPLMKKVFDVYLCFLQKHQSETALKNVFTALRSLIYKFPSTFYERRADMCAALCYEVLKCCNSKLSSIRTEASQLLYFLMRNNFDYTGKKSFVRTHLQVIISVSQLIADVVGIGGTRFQQSLSIINNCANSDRLIKHTTFSSDVKDLTKRIRTVLMATAQMKEHENDPEMLVDLQYSLAKSYASTPELRKTWLDSMARIHVKNGDLSEAAMCYVHVTALVAEYLTRKGMFRQGCTAFRVITPNIDEEASMMEDVGMQDVHFN
;
A
#
# COMPACT_ATOMS: atom_id res chain seq x y z
N TYR A 1 -9.98 45.08 25.53
CA TYR A 1 -8.88 44.16 25.85
C TYR A 1 -8.64 43.27 24.65
N GLY A 2 -7.74 43.67 23.75
CA GLY A 2 -7.29 42.79 22.67
C GLY A 2 -6.11 41.99 23.19
N HIS A 3 -6.13 40.66 23.03
CA HIS A 3 -4.97 39.82 23.30
C HIS A 3 -3.79 40.29 22.45
N SER A 4 -2.61 40.45 23.04
CA SER A 4 -1.42 40.79 22.26
C SER A 4 -1.01 39.59 21.40
N ASP A 5 -0.34 39.83 20.26
CA ASP A 5 0.18 38.74 19.41
C ASP A 5 1.09 37.77 20.20
N ALA A 6 1.78 38.28 21.23
CA ALA A 6 2.58 37.47 22.14
C ALA A 6 1.75 36.52 23.01
N ASP A 7 0.58 36.97 23.50
CA ASP A 7 -0.33 36.14 24.29
C ASP A 7 -0.96 35.03 23.43
N VAL A 8 -1.33 35.36 22.18
CA VAL A 8 -1.89 34.40 21.22
C VAL A 8 -0.85 33.34 20.85
N LEU A 9 0.41 33.76 20.61
CA LEU A 9 1.51 32.84 20.33
C LEU A 9 1.81 31.93 21.53
N HIS A 10 1.85 32.49 22.74
CA HIS A 10 2.09 31.72 23.96
C HIS A 10 1.01 30.67 24.20
N GLN A 11 -0.27 31.05 24.08
CA GLN A 11 -1.40 30.14 24.21
C GLN A 11 -1.34 29.01 23.16
N SER A 12 -1.00 29.34 21.91
CA SER A 12 -0.86 28.35 20.84
C SER A 12 0.24 27.31 21.13
N LEU A 13 1.38 27.75 21.68
CA LEU A 13 2.47 26.87 22.08
C LEU A 13 2.07 25.97 23.26
N LEU A 14 1.36 26.52 24.25
CA LEU A 14 0.88 25.76 25.39
C LEU A 14 -0.09 24.65 24.94
N GLU A 15 -1.05 24.98 24.09
CA GLU A 15 -2.01 24.02 23.53
C GLU A 15 -1.30 22.93 22.71
N ALA A 16 -0.29 23.28 21.91
CA ALA A 16 0.49 22.32 21.15
C ALA A 16 1.28 21.34 22.06
N ASN A 17 1.83 21.84 23.16
CA ASN A 17 2.54 21.01 24.14
C ASN A 17 1.58 20.08 24.88
N ILE A 18 0.44 20.59 25.35
CA ILE A 18 -0.59 19.79 26.03
C ILE A 18 -1.11 18.70 25.08
N ALA A 19 -1.39 19.03 23.82
CA ALA A 19 -1.82 18.06 22.82
C ALA A 19 -0.77 16.95 22.61
N THR A 20 0.51 17.32 22.61
CA THR A 20 1.61 16.35 22.51
C THR A 20 1.65 15.42 23.72
N GLU A 21 1.57 15.96 24.94
CA GLU A 21 1.56 15.15 26.18
C GLU A 21 0.37 14.19 26.26
N VAL A 22 -0.82 14.64 25.85
CA VAL A 22 -2.00 13.76 25.75
C VAL A 22 -1.76 12.62 24.77
N CYS A 23 -1.14 12.90 23.62
CA CYS A 23 -0.78 11.85 22.67
C CYS A 23 0.20 10.84 23.26
N LEU A 24 1.25 11.30 23.95
CA LEU A 24 2.24 10.41 24.57
C LEU A 24 1.62 9.55 25.67
N THR A 25 0.75 10.13 26.50
CA THR A 25 0.02 9.41 27.55
C THR A 25 -0.88 8.33 26.96
N ALA A 26 -1.60 8.64 25.87
CA ALA A 26 -2.43 7.69 25.17
C ALA A 26 -1.61 6.55 24.53
N LEU A 27 -0.45 6.86 23.93
CA LEU A 27 0.45 5.84 23.38
C LEU A 27 1.01 4.92 24.47
N ASP A 28 1.39 5.45 25.63
CA ASP A 28 1.86 4.66 26.75
C ASP A 28 0.76 3.74 27.30
N THR A 29 -0.45 4.28 27.45
CA THR A 29 -1.64 3.51 27.84
C THR A 29 -1.92 2.37 26.86
N LEU A 30 -1.83 2.62 25.54
CA LEU A 30 -1.96 1.58 24.51
C LEU A 30 -0.85 0.54 24.60
N SER A 31 0.39 0.94 24.88
CA SER A 31 1.53 0.03 25.06
C SER A 31 1.31 -0.91 26.24
N LEU A 32 0.86 -0.38 27.39
CA LEU A 32 0.50 -1.17 28.56
C LEU A 32 -0.69 -2.09 28.29
N PHE A 33 -1.73 -1.58 27.60
CA PHE A 33 -2.89 -2.37 27.23
C PHE A 33 -2.52 -3.55 26.32
N THR A 34 -1.74 -3.29 25.28
CA THR A 34 -1.31 -4.34 24.34
C THR A 34 -0.42 -5.39 25.01
N LEU A 35 0.34 -5.00 26.03
CA LEU A 35 1.11 -5.93 26.85
C LEU A 35 0.21 -6.80 27.73
N ALA A 36 -0.72 -6.18 28.47
CA ALA A 36 -1.59 -6.86 29.43
C ALA A 36 -2.60 -7.82 28.75
N PHE A 37 -3.15 -7.40 27.61
CA PHE A 37 -4.19 -8.14 26.90
C PHE A 37 -3.69 -8.89 25.66
N LYS A 38 -2.37 -9.17 25.59
CA LYS A 38 -1.72 -9.79 24.43
C LYS A 38 -2.45 -11.02 23.88
N ASN A 39 -2.87 -11.94 24.76
CA ASN A 39 -3.54 -13.18 24.33
C ASN A 39 -4.93 -12.92 23.75
N GLN A 40 -5.68 -11.96 24.30
CA GLN A 40 -6.99 -11.58 23.78
C GLN A 40 -6.85 -10.87 22.43
N LEU A 41 -5.81 -10.03 22.29
CA LEU A 41 -5.49 -9.36 21.04
C LEU A 41 -5.05 -10.34 19.95
N LEU A 42 -4.34 -11.41 20.30
CA LEU A 42 -3.94 -12.49 19.38
C LEU A 42 -5.05 -13.49 19.07
N ALA A 43 -6.21 -13.40 19.73
CA ALA A 43 -7.36 -14.24 19.40
C ALA A 43 -7.69 -14.09 17.91
N ASP A 44 -7.98 -15.20 17.25
CA ASP A 44 -8.21 -15.25 15.81
C ASP A 44 -7.05 -14.67 14.99
N HIS A 45 -5.81 -14.92 15.41
CA HIS A 45 -4.58 -14.39 14.79
C HIS A 45 -4.47 -12.86 14.78
N GLY A 46 -5.28 -12.16 15.59
CA GLY A 46 -5.38 -10.70 15.55
C GLY A 46 -6.63 -10.17 14.87
N HIS A 47 -7.45 -11.02 14.27
CA HIS A 47 -8.62 -10.63 13.47
C HIS A 47 -9.90 -10.42 14.29
N ASN A 48 -9.74 -9.98 15.53
CA ASN A 48 -10.86 -9.75 16.45
C ASN A 48 -11.23 -8.25 16.57
N PRO A 49 -12.46 -7.94 17.02
CA PRO A 49 -12.91 -6.56 17.19
C PRO A 49 -12.08 -5.72 18.17
N LEU A 50 -11.45 -6.36 19.18
CA LEU A 50 -10.65 -5.65 20.17
C LEU A 50 -9.35 -5.14 19.56
N MET A 51 -8.62 -6.00 18.82
CA MET A 51 -7.41 -5.62 18.10
C MET A 51 -7.70 -4.55 17.05
N LYS A 52 -8.83 -4.66 16.35
CA LYS A 52 -9.28 -3.62 15.41
C LYS A 52 -9.43 -2.26 16.11
N LYS A 53 -10.13 -2.21 17.26
CA LYS A 53 -10.27 -0.96 18.03
C LYS A 53 -8.92 -0.39 18.48
N VAL A 54 -8.01 -1.22 18.96
CA VAL A 54 -6.66 -0.78 19.35
C VAL A 54 -5.91 -0.19 18.15
N PHE A 55 -5.96 -0.87 17.01
CA PHE A 55 -5.32 -0.43 15.78
C PHE A 55 -5.95 0.85 15.21
N ASP A 56 -7.27 1.00 15.27
CA ASP A 56 -7.99 2.21 14.83
C ASP A 56 -7.55 3.45 15.61
N VAL A 57 -7.18 3.33 16.89
CA VAL A 57 -6.61 4.44 17.67
C VAL A 57 -5.24 4.85 17.12
N TYR A 58 -4.39 3.88 16.77
CA TYR A 58 -3.10 4.17 16.12
C TYR A 58 -3.28 4.86 14.76
N LEU A 59 -4.23 4.40 13.95
CA LEU A 59 -4.57 5.06 12.68
C LEU A 59 -5.13 6.46 12.88
N CYS A 60 -5.95 6.68 13.91
CA CYS A 60 -6.49 8.00 14.23
C CYS A 60 -5.37 9.03 14.47
N PHE A 61 -4.27 8.63 15.13
CA PHE A 61 -3.11 9.52 15.26
C PHE A 61 -2.50 9.93 13.92
N LEU A 62 -2.44 9.03 12.92
CA LEU A 62 -1.91 9.35 11.60
C LEU A 62 -2.89 10.20 10.76
N GLN A 63 -4.20 10.01 10.97
CA GLN A 63 -5.26 10.69 10.22
C GLN A 63 -5.53 12.12 10.70
N LYS A 64 -5.13 12.45 11.92
CA LYS A 64 -5.28 13.79 12.51
C LYS A 64 -3.99 14.59 12.42
N HIS A 65 -4.10 15.90 12.46
CA HIS A 65 -2.93 16.77 12.52
C HIS A 65 -2.29 16.66 13.90
N GLN A 66 -1.11 16.05 13.94
CA GLN A 66 -0.32 15.86 15.15
C GLN A 66 0.98 16.67 15.06
N SER A 67 1.57 16.96 16.22
CA SER A 67 2.90 17.56 16.29
C SER A 67 3.96 16.61 15.72
N GLU A 68 5.09 17.16 15.28
CA GLU A 68 6.19 16.34 14.76
C GLU A 68 6.69 15.33 15.81
N THR A 69 6.80 15.78 17.07
CA THR A 69 7.21 14.95 18.21
C THR A 69 6.20 13.83 18.47
N ALA A 70 4.90 14.13 18.44
CA ALA A 70 3.87 13.10 18.61
C ALA A 70 3.96 12.05 17.49
N LEU A 71 4.06 12.46 16.22
CA LEU A 71 4.15 11.51 15.09
C LEU A 71 5.37 10.61 15.17
N LYS A 72 6.54 11.12 15.58
CA LYS A 72 7.74 10.28 15.79
C LYS A 72 7.49 9.16 16.81
N ASN A 73 6.79 9.47 17.89
CA ASN A 73 6.42 8.49 18.90
C ASN A 73 5.33 7.53 18.39
N VAL A 74 4.37 8.01 17.60
CA VAL A 74 3.37 7.17 16.93
C VAL A 74 4.03 6.15 16.00
N PHE A 75 4.99 6.57 15.16
CA PHE A 75 5.73 5.65 14.28
C PHE A 75 6.52 4.62 15.08
N THR A 76 7.13 5.01 16.19
CA THR A 76 7.86 4.09 17.08
C THR A 76 6.91 3.08 17.73
N ALA A 77 5.77 3.53 18.22
CA ALA A 77 4.76 2.67 18.82
C ALA A 77 4.14 1.71 17.79
N LEU A 78 3.92 2.16 16.55
CA LEU A 78 3.49 1.31 15.43
C LEU A 78 4.51 0.22 15.10
N ARG A 79 5.82 0.54 15.06
CA ARG A 79 6.89 -0.49 14.88
C ARG A 79 6.80 -1.56 15.98
N SER A 80 6.61 -1.14 17.23
CA SER A 80 6.43 -2.05 18.37
C SER A 80 5.17 -2.92 18.24
N LEU A 81 4.05 -2.34 17.82
CA LEU A 81 2.80 -3.06 17.58
C LEU A 81 2.96 -4.13 16.50
N ILE A 82 3.50 -3.76 15.34
CA ILE A 82 3.72 -4.68 14.20
C ILE A 82 4.64 -5.83 14.63
N TYR A 83 5.74 -5.52 15.33
CA TYR A 83 6.67 -6.54 15.80
C TYR A 83 6.04 -7.51 16.79
N LYS A 84 5.17 -7.02 17.69
CA LYS A 84 4.48 -7.85 18.71
C LYS A 84 3.36 -8.71 18.12
N PHE A 85 2.68 -8.22 17.07
CA PHE A 85 1.49 -8.84 16.50
C PHE A 85 1.60 -9.00 14.97
N PRO A 86 2.63 -9.69 14.44
CA PRO A 86 2.84 -9.77 12.99
C PRO A 86 1.73 -10.55 12.28
N SER A 87 1.12 -11.54 12.93
CA SER A 87 -0.01 -12.30 12.38
C SER A 87 -1.21 -11.42 12.04
N THR A 88 -1.43 -10.35 12.83
CA THR A 88 -2.52 -9.38 12.60
C THR A 88 -2.38 -8.67 11.25
N PHE A 89 -1.14 -8.40 10.85
CA PHE A 89 -0.85 -7.72 9.58
C PHE A 89 -0.64 -8.69 8.42
N TYR A 90 -0.19 -9.92 8.69
CA TYR A 90 0.30 -10.84 7.66
C TYR A 90 -0.43 -12.17 7.53
N GLU A 91 -1.46 -12.46 8.32
CA GLU A 91 -2.32 -13.63 8.15
C GLU A 91 -3.77 -13.25 7.86
N ARG A 92 -4.49 -14.14 7.18
CA ARG A 92 -5.91 -13.99 6.81
C ARG A 92 -6.21 -12.69 6.07
N ARG A 93 -6.83 -11.70 6.74
CA ARG A 93 -7.24 -10.44 6.12
C ARG A 93 -6.05 -9.48 6.03
N ALA A 94 -6.00 -8.72 4.94
CA ALA A 94 -4.99 -7.70 4.72
C ALA A 94 -5.45 -6.28 5.13
N ASP A 95 -6.63 -6.14 5.75
CA ASP A 95 -7.28 -4.85 6.06
C ASP A 95 -6.41 -3.93 6.92
N MET A 96 -5.78 -4.44 7.97
CA MET A 96 -4.90 -3.64 8.82
C MET A 96 -3.60 -3.24 8.11
N CYS A 97 -3.03 -4.15 7.31
CA CYS A 97 -1.85 -3.86 6.50
C CYS A 97 -2.16 -2.80 5.43
N ALA A 98 -3.30 -2.92 4.76
CA ALA A 98 -3.80 -1.99 3.76
C ALA A 98 -3.96 -0.58 4.34
N ALA A 99 -4.73 -0.46 5.43
CA ALA A 99 -5.00 0.82 6.06
C ALA A 99 -3.72 1.50 6.58
N LEU A 100 -2.79 0.73 7.15
CA LEU A 100 -1.51 1.26 7.59
C LEU A 100 -0.64 1.72 6.42
N CYS A 101 -0.55 0.92 5.35
CA CYS A 101 0.23 1.30 4.16
C CYS A 101 -0.28 2.62 3.57
N TYR A 102 -1.60 2.78 3.45
CA TYR A 102 -2.23 4.00 2.93
C TYR A 102 -1.86 5.24 3.77
N GLU A 103 -2.03 5.20 5.10
CA GLU A 103 -1.71 6.35 5.95
C GLU A 103 -0.20 6.64 6.00
N VAL A 104 0.65 5.61 6.04
CA VAL A 104 2.11 5.80 6.02
C VAL A 104 2.58 6.41 4.69
N LEU A 105 1.98 6.00 3.57
CA LEU A 105 2.28 6.59 2.26
C LEU A 105 1.85 8.06 2.16
N LYS A 106 0.76 8.46 2.82
CA LYS A 106 0.42 9.90 2.98
C LYS A 106 1.52 10.63 3.73
N CYS A 107 2.03 10.06 4.82
CA CYS A 107 3.16 10.64 5.56
C CYS A 107 4.45 10.70 4.73
N CYS A 108 4.68 9.77 3.80
CA CYS A 108 5.78 9.82 2.84
C CYS A 108 5.70 11.03 1.89
N ASN A 109 4.54 11.68 1.74
CA ASN A 109 4.39 12.92 0.98
C ASN A 109 4.37 14.19 1.87
N SER A 110 4.64 14.07 3.18
CA SER A 110 4.63 15.20 4.12
C SER A 110 5.57 16.34 3.70
N LYS A 111 5.19 17.58 4.03
CA LYS A 111 6.06 18.76 3.85
C LYS A 111 7.31 18.68 4.73
N LEU A 112 7.21 18.04 5.89
CA LEU A 112 8.30 17.89 6.86
C LEU A 112 9.20 16.71 6.49
N SER A 113 10.49 16.96 6.31
CA SER A 113 11.48 15.93 5.94
C SER A 113 11.65 14.87 7.03
N SER A 114 11.62 15.26 8.30
CA SER A 114 11.69 14.35 9.44
C SER A 114 10.56 13.32 9.44
N ILE A 115 9.33 13.75 9.19
CA ILE A 115 8.17 12.87 9.07
C ILE A 115 8.30 11.93 7.88
N ARG A 116 8.78 12.44 6.72
CA ARG A 116 9.03 11.59 5.54
C ARG A 116 10.05 10.50 5.83
N THR A 117 11.12 10.81 6.56
CA THR A 117 12.14 9.84 6.95
C THR A 117 11.57 8.74 7.84
N GLU A 118 10.82 9.11 8.89
CA GLU A 118 10.23 8.12 9.80
C GLU A 118 9.18 7.23 9.11
N ALA A 119 8.33 7.83 8.27
CA ALA A 119 7.34 7.11 7.48
C ALA A 119 8.00 6.13 6.51
N SER A 120 9.06 6.56 5.82
CA SER A 120 9.85 5.71 4.91
C SER A 120 10.47 4.53 5.65
N GLN A 121 11.01 4.77 6.85
CA GLN A 121 11.59 3.73 7.70
C GLN A 121 10.53 2.77 8.25
N LEU A 122 9.33 3.25 8.59
CA LEU A 122 8.22 2.39 9.00
C LEU A 122 7.72 1.53 7.82
N LEU A 123 7.63 2.09 6.62
CA LEU A 123 7.24 1.33 5.43
C LEU A 123 8.29 0.26 5.09
N TYR A 124 9.57 0.61 5.15
CA TYR A 124 10.67 -0.34 5.09
C TYR A 124 10.53 -1.44 6.13
N PHE A 125 10.25 -1.08 7.39
CA PHE A 125 10.05 -2.02 8.47
C PHE A 125 8.88 -2.98 8.21
N LEU A 126 7.76 -2.50 7.67
CA LEU A 126 6.63 -3.35 7.27
C LEU A 126 7.00 -4.37 6.20
N MET A 127 7.80 -3.97 5.20
CA MET A 127 8.29 -4.90 4.18
C MET A 127 9.24 -5.92 4.80
N ARG A 128 10.18 -5.46 5.64
CA ARG A 128 11.17 -6.31 6.31
C ARG A 128 10.51 -7.32 7.25
N ASN A 129 9.56 -6.87 8.06
CA ASN A 129 8.86 -7.71 9.02
C ASN A 129 7.94 -8.73 8.32
N ASN A 130 7.28 -8.34 7.23
CA ASN A 130 6.54 -9.29 6.38
C ASN A 130 7.49 -10.36 5.80
N PHE A 131 8.65 -9.95 5.30
CA PHE A 131 9.64 -10.88 4.75
C PHE A 131 10.18 -11.86 5.80
N ASP A 132 10.49 -11.38 7.01
CA ASP A 132 10.90 -12.26 8.10
C ASP A 132 9.77 -13.21 8.52
N TYR A 133 8.52 -12.72 8.55
CA TYR A 133 7.33 -13.52 8.89
C TYR A 133 7.08 -14.68 7.93
N THR A 134 7.33 -14.48 6.63
CA THR A 134 7.16 -15.53 5.60
C THR A 134 8.38 -16.45 5.48
N GLY A 135 9.28 -16.45 6.47
CA GLY A 135 10.48 -17.27 6.46
C GLY A 135 11.53 -16.80 5.44
N LYS A 136 11.63 -15.48 5.24
CA LYS A 136 12.59 -14.82 4.33
C LYS A 136 12.42 -15.22 2.86
N LYS A 137 11.18 -15.42 2.44
CA LYS A 137 10.83 -15.80 1.06
C LYS A 137 10.33 -14.61 0.25
N SER A 138 9.43 -13.82 0.81
CA SER A 138 8.80 -12.70 0.08
C SER A 138 8.05 -11.76 1.03
N PHE A 139 7.73 -10.55 0.55
CA PHE A 139 6.82 -9.62 1.24
C PHE A 139 5.61 -9.29 0.37
N VAL A 140 5.06 -10.30 -0.33
CA VAL A 140 3.99 -10.12 -1.32
C VAL A 140 2.82 -9.32 -0.75
N ARG A 141 2.41 -9.59 0.49
CA ARG A 141 1.31 -8.88 1.15
C ARG A 141 1.56 -7.38 1.24
N THR A 142 2.66 -6.96 1.88
CA THR A 142 2.99 -5.53 1.97
C THR A 142 3.21 -4.94 0.58
N HIS A 143 3.81 -5.68 -0.37
CA HIS A 143 4.00 -5.23 -1.75
C HIS A 143 2.67 -4.86 -2.41
N LEU A 144 1.70 -5.78 -2.41
CA LEU A 144 0.39 -5.57 -3.04
C LEU A 144 -0.35 -4.41 -2.36
N GLN A 145 -0.36 -4.36 -1.02
CA GLN A 145 -1.03 -3.29 -0.29
C GLN A 145 -0.42 -1.91 -0.54
N VAL A 146 0.90 -1.82 -0.71
CA VAL A 146 1.56 -0.57 -1.11
C VAL A 146 1.15 -0.14 -2.51
N ILE A 147 1.12 -1.06 -3.48
CA ILE A 147 0.70 -0.75 -4.84
C ILE A 147 -0.76 -0.26 -4.86
N ILE A 148 -1.67 -0.98 -4.22
CA ILE A 148 -3.10 -0.59 -4.10
C ILE A 148 -3.24 0.78 -3.43
N SER A 149 -2.53 1.00 -2.33
CA SER A 149 -2.56 2.28 -1.61
C SER A 149 -2.06 3.43 -2.47
N VAL A 150 -0.98 3.25 -3.24
CA VAL A 150 -0.49 4.28 -4.18
C VAL A 150 -1.55 4.61 -5.23
N SER A 151 -2.20 3.59 -5.81
CA SER A 151 -3.28 3.79 -6.79
C SER A 151 -4.45 4.60 -6.22
N GLN A 152 -4.85 4.33 -4.97
CA GLN A 152 -5.90 5.10 -4.28
C GLN A 152 -5.46 6.55 -4.00
N LEU A 153 -4.23 6.74 -3.53
CA LEU A 153 -3.73 8.06 -3.16
C LEU A 153 -3.57 9.02 -4.34
N ILE A 154 -3.42 8.51 -5.56
CA ILE A 154 -3.42 9.35 -6.77
C ILE A 154 -4.75 10.11 -6.92
N ALA A 155 -5.87 9.50 -6.52
CA ALA A 155 -7.18 10.16 -6.55
C ALA A 155 -7.36 11.14 -5.37
N ASP A 156 -6.87 10.78 -4.18
CA ASP A 156 -7.17 11.51 -2.94
C ASP A 156 -6.17 12.64 -2.61
N VAL A 157 -4.93 12.55 -3.10
CA VAL A 157 -3.83 13.43 -2.68
C VAL A 157 -3.23 14.18 -3.86
N VAL A 158 -3.48 15.49 -3.89
CA VAL A 158 -2.90 16.39 -4.90
C VAL A 158 -1.37 16.39 -4.83
N GLY A 159 -0.73 16.16 -5.97
CA GLY A 159 0.73 16.24 -6.11
C GLY A 159 1.48 15.04 -5.51
N ILE A 160 0.81 13.91 -5.30
CA ILE A 160 1.53 12.67 -4.99
C ILE A 160 2.45 12.28 -6.15
N GLY A 161 3.65 11.79 -5.83
CA GLY A 161 4.69 11.49 -6.81
C GLY A 161 5.65 12.62 -7.16
N GLY A 162 5.45 13.82 -6.61
CA GLY A 162 6.42 14.91 -6.66
C GLY A 162 7.73 14.62 -5.91
N THR A 163 8.65 15.58 -5.91
CA THR A 163 10.02 15.43 -5.37
C THR A 163 10.07 14.92 -3.93
N ARG A 164 9.12 15.34 -3.07
CA ARG A 164 9.00 14.89 -1.68
C ARG A 164 8.79 13.38 -1.57
N PHE A 165 7.85 12.85 -2.34
CA PHE A 165 7.54 11.43 -2.35
C PHE A 165 8.69 10.63 -2.97
N GLN A 166 9.33 11.15 -4.03
CA GLN A 166 10.52 10.53 -4.62
C GLN A 166 11.69 10.42 -3.63
N GLN A 167 11.90 11.43 -2.78
CA GLN A 167 12.88 11.37 -1.70
C GLN A 167 12.58 10.23 -0.72
N SER A 168 11.31 10.07 -0.33
CA SER A 168 10.87 8.97 0.55
C SER A 168 11.16 7.60 -0.06
N LEU A 169 10.87 7.41 -1.36
CA LEU A 169 11.23 6.18 -2.08
C LEU A 169 12.74 5.92 -2.11
N SER A 170 13.56 6.98 -2.21
CA SER A 170 15.02 6.85 -2.13
C SER A 170 15.48 6.46 -0.73
N ILE A 171 14.87 6.99 0.34
CA ILE A 171 15.16 6.59 1.72
C ILE A 171 14.87 5.09 1.91
N ILE A 172 13.73 4.60 1.43
CA ILE A 172 13.36 3.18 1.49
C ILE A 172 14.42 2.30 0.81
N ASN A 173 14.84 2.67 -0.40
CA ASN A 173 15.89 1.94 -1.12
C ASN A 173 17.23 1.95 -0.37
N ASN A 174 17.60 3.09 0.24
CA ASN A 174 18.83 3.20 1.02
C ASN A 174 18.79 2.32 2.27
N CYS A 175 17.65 2.22 2.94
CA CYS A 175 17.45 1.31 4.07
C CYS A 175 17.66 -0.16 3.63
N ALA A 176 17.04 -0.58 2.53
CA ALA A 176 17.17 -1.94 2.01
C ALA A 176 18.60 -2.30 1.58
N ASN A 177 19.32 -1.36 0.96
CA ASN A 177 20.71 -1.59 0.55
C ASN A 177 21.70 -1.63 1.72
N SER A 178 21.38 -0.92 2.81
CA SER A 178 22.25 -0.79 3.98
C SER A 178 22.06 -1.90 5.01
N ASP A 179 20.92 -2.61 4.98
CA ASP A 179 20.63 -3.72 5.88
C ASP A 179 21.52 -4.94 5.61
N ARG A 180 22.49 -5.16 6.50
CA ARG A 180 23.48 -6.23 6.38
C ARG A 180 22.89 -7.63 6.57
N LEU A 181 21.75 -7.77 7.27
CA LEU A 181 21.16 -9.06 7.62
C LEU A 181 20.48 -9.75 6.43
N ILE A 182 20.26 -9.02 5.34
CA ILE A 182 19.52 -9.48 4.15
C ILE A 182 20.27 -9.35 2.84
N LYS A 183 21.56 -8.97 2.89
CA LYS A 183 22.39 -8.78 1.68
C LYS A 183 22.44 -10.00 0.76
N HIS A 184 22.27 -11.20 1.30
CA HIS A 184 22.30 -12.46 0.55
C HIS A 184 20.91 -12.95 0.10
N THR A 185 19.89 -12.10 0.17
CA THR A 185 18.50 -12.44 -0.21
C THR A 185 18.03 -11.57 -1.38
N THR A 186 16.91 -11.94 -2.01
CA THR A 186 16.26 -11.14 -3.07
C THR A 186 15.56 -9.90 -2.53
N PHE A 187 15.50 -9.70 -1.20
CA PHE A 187 14.70 -8.64 -0.60
C PHE A 187 15.06 -7.24 -1.12
N SER A 188 16.36 -6.91 -1.25
CA SER A 188 16.77 -5.59 -1.73
C SER A 188 16.36 -5.35 -3.20
N SER A 189 16.49 -6.38 -4.06
CA SER A 189 16.01 -6.28 -5.45
C SER A 189 14.50 -6.13 -5.52
N ASP A 190 13.77 -6.89 -4.70
CA ASP A 190 12.31 -6.86 -4.66
C ASP A 190 11.78 -5.48 -4.17
N VAL A 191 12.45 -4.86 -3.19
CA VAL A 191 12.16 -3.48 -2.74
C VAL A 191 12.45 -2.47 -3.86
N LYS A 192 13.58 -2.63 -4.56
CA LYS A 192 13.93 -1.76 -5.68
C LYS A 192 12.88 -1.84 -6.79
N ASP A 193 12.44 -3.04 -7.13
CA ASP A 193 11.41 -3.28 -8.14
C ASP A 193 10.06 -2.72 -7.72
N LEU A 194 9.67 -2.87 -6.45
CA LEU A 194 8.47 -2.21 -5.92
C LEU A 194 8.55 -0.68 -6.09
N THR A 195 9.66 -0.04 -5.69
CA THR A 195 9.78 1.43 -5.87
C THR A 195 9.82 1.85 -7.34
N LYS A 196 10.34 1.02 -8.24
CA LYS A 196 10.28 1.26 -9.70
C LYS A 196 8.83 1.22 -10.18
N ARG A 197 8.06 0.20 -9.78
CA ARG A 197 6.63 0.08 -10.12
C ARG A 197 5.83 1.28 -9.61
N ILE A 198 6.05 1.70 -8.36
CA ILE A 198 5.42 2.91 -7.80
C ILE A 198 5.70 4.14 -8.66
N ARG A 199 6.95 4.34 -9.09
CA ARG A 199 7.31 5.46 -9.99
C ARG A 199 6.61 5.35 -11.34
N THR A 200 6.55 4.17 -11.94
CA THR A 200 5.83 3.93 -13.19
C THR A 200 4.35 4.27 -13.06
N VAL A 201 3.69 3.81 -11.98
CA VAL A 201 2.29 4.11 -11.70
C VAL A 201 2.06 5.62 -11.62
N LEU A 202 2.86 6.32 -10.81
CA LEU A 202 2.74 7.77 -10.63
C LEU A 202 2.96 8.55 -11.93
N MET A 203 3.99 8.18 -12.71
CA MET A 203 4.29 8.83 -13.98
C MET A 203 3.19 8.60 -15.01
N ALA A 204 2.74 7.35 -15.18
CA ALA A 204 1.65 7.03 -16.09
C ALA A 204 0.37 7.79 -15.72
N THR A 205 0.01 7.87 -14.44
CA THR A 205 -1.18 8.63 -14.03
C THR A 205 -1.05 10.14 -14.21
N ALA A 206 0.16 10.71 -14.07
CA ALA A 206 0.39 12.12 -14.38
C ALA A 206 0.24 12.39 -15.88
N GLN A 207 0.81 11.54 -16.72
CA GLN A 207 0.69 11.63 -18.17
C GLN A 207 -0.76 11.45 -18.65
N MET A 208 -1.54 10.56 -18.02
CA MET A 208 -2.95 10.39 -18.34
C MET A 208 -3.73 11.69 -18.17
N LYS A 209 -3.41 12.47 -17.13
CA LYS A 209 -4.05 13.77 -16.87
C LYS A 209 -3.62 14.83 -17.88
N GLU A 210 -2.36 14.83 -18.29
CA GLU A 210 -1.83 15.79 -19.27
C GLU A 210 -2.37 15.53 -20.68
N HIS A 211 -2.64 14.27 -21.02
CA HIS A 211 -3.10 13.83 -22.33
C HIS A 211 -4.60 13.51 -22.39
N GLU A 212 -5.44 14.07 -21.50
CA GLU A 212 -6.89 13.79 -21.47
C GLU A 212 -7.62 14.05 -22.80
N ASN A 213 -7.05 14.89 -23.67
CA ASN A 213 -7.60 15.26 -24.98
C ASN A 213 -7.04 14.42 -26.15
N ASP A 214 -6.15 13.47 -25.90
CA ASP A 214 -5.55 12.58 -26.90
C ASP A 214 -5.99 11.12 -26.62
N PRO A 215 -7.05 10.64 -27.30
CA PRO A 215 -7.63 9.33 -27.03
C PRO A 215 -6.65 8.16 -27.25
N GLU A 216 -5.74 8.26 -28.21
CA GLU A 216 -4.80 7.19 -28.55
C GLU A 216 -3.70 7.10 -27.50
N MET A 217 -3.11 8.23 -27.12
CA MET A 217 -2.14 8.30 -26.03
C MET A 217 -2.75 7.84 -24.69
N LEU A 218 -4.02 8.18 -24.43
CA LEU A 218 -4.72 7.74 -23.23
C LEU A 218 -4.85 6.21 -23.16
N VAL A 219 -5.21 5.56 -24.27
CA VAL A 219 -5.32 4.11 -24.34
C VAL A 219 -3.96 3.45 -24.07
N ASP A 220 -2.89 3.95 -24.68
CA ASP A 220 -1.53 3.43 -24.46
C ASP A 220 -1.06 3.60 -23.01
N LEU A 221 -1.36 4.75 -22.40
CA LEU A 221 -1.04 5.01 -20.99
C LEU A 221 -1.84 4.12 -20.05
N GLN A 222 -3.13 3.92 -20.31
CA GLN A 222 -3.99 3.00 -19.56
C GLN A 222 -3.50 1.56 -19.68
N TYR A 223 -3.09 1.12 -20.87
CA TYR A 223 -2.52 -0.20 -21.09
C TYR A 223 -1.20 -0.38 -20.35
N SER A 224 -0.29 0.59 -20.45
CA SER A 224 1.00 0.61 -19.73
C SER A 224 0.79 0.52 -18.21
N LEU A 225 -0.18 1.29 -17.69
CA LEU A 225 -0.54 1.27 -16.28
C LEU A 225 -1.15 -0.07 -15.88
N ALA A 226 -2.08 -0.60 -16.66
CA ALA A 226 -2.66 -1.93 -16.42
C ALA A 226 -1.57 -3.01 -16.43
N LYS A 227 -0.58 -2.93 -17.33
CA LYS A 227 0.54 -3.87 -17.42
C LYS A 227 1.44 -3.78 -16.18
N SER A 228 1.62 -2.59 -15.62
CA SER A 228 2.36 -2.41 -14.36
C SER A 228 1.71 -3.14 -13.17
N TYR A 229 0.38 -3.32 -13.21
CA TYR A 229 -0.43 -4.05 -12.24
C TYR A 229 -0.60 -5.55 -12.54
N ALA A 230 0.07 -6.13 -13.54
CA ALA A 230 -0.09 -7.56 -13.88
C ALA A 230 0.17 -8.51 -12.67
N SER A 231 0.99 -8.08 -11.71
CA SER A 231 1.23 -8.80 -10.46
C SER A 231 0.11 -8.66 -9.42
N THR A 232 -0.81 -7.70 -9.59
CA THR A 232 -1.95 -7.39 -8.69
C THR A 232 -3.29 -7.61 -9.42
N PRO A 233 -3.86 -8.82 -9.36
CA PRO A 233 -5.00 -9.23 -10.19
C PRO A 233 -6.24 -8.34 -10.07
N GLU A 234 -6.58 -7.94 -8.85
CA GLU A 234 -7.77 -7.11 -8.60
C GLU A 234 -7.67 -5.75 -9.30
N LEU A 235 -6.49 -5.12 -9.24
CA LEU A 235 -6.23 -3.87 -9.95
C LEU A 235 -6.16 -4.11 -11.47
N ARG A 236 -5.47 -5.16 -11.91
CA ARG A 236 -5.40 -5.52 -13.34
C ARG A 236 -6.80 -5.72 -13.93
N LYS A 237 -7.69 -6.44 -13.26
CA LYS A 237 -9.10 -6.61 -13.64
C LYS A 237 -9.82 -5.26 -13.71
N THR A 238 -9.74 -4.45 -12.65
CA THR A 238 -10.43 -3.14 -12.59
C THR A 238 -10.02 -2.23 -13.75
N TRP A 239 -8.73 -2.20 -14.09
CA TRP A 239 -8.21 -1.42 -15.21
C TRP A 239 -8.65 -1.98 -16.57
N LEU A 240 -8.55 -3.29 -16.78
CA LEU A 240 -9.03 -3.94 -18.01
C LEU A 240 -10.53 -3.73 -18.22
N ASP A 241 -11.34 -3.85 -17.18
CA ASP A 241 -12.78 -3.58 -17.23
C ASP A 241 -13.07 -2.10 -17.58
N SER A 242 -12.26 -1.17 -17.04
CA SER A 242 -12.40 0.25 -17.37
C SER A 242 -12.02 0.55 -18.82
N MET A 243 -10.91 -0.01 -19.30
CA MET A 243 -10.49 0.12 -20.70
C MET A 243 -11.52 -0.47 -21.66
N ALA A 244 -12.07 -1.66 -21.34
CA ALA A 244 -13.13 -2.28 -22.13
C ALA A 244 -14.36 -1.37 -22.28
N ARG A 245 -14.79 -0.71 -21.19
CA ARG A 245 -15.90 0.26 -21.23
C ARG A 245 -15.61 1.48 -22.11
N ILE A 246 -14.36 1.96 -22.12
CA ILE A 246 -13.95 3.07 -22.98
C ILE A 246 -13.97 2.65 -24.45
N HIS A 247 -13.39 1.51 -24.79
CA HIS A 247 -13.43 0.96 -26.15
C HIS A 247 -14.85 0.76 -26.67
N VAL A 248 -15.76 0.22 -25.85
CA VAL A 248 -17.18 0.10 -26.20
C VAL A 248 -17.80 1.47 -26.49
N LYS A 249 -17.50 2.49 -25.68
CA LYS A 249 -18.01 3.86 -25.89
C LYS A 249 -17.50 4.47 -27.19
N ASN A 250 -16.29 4.13 -27.61
CA ASN A 250 -15.66 4.63 -28.84
C ASN A 250 -16.06 3.85 -30.10
N GLY A 251 -16.66 2.65 -29.94
CA GLY A 251 -17.01 1.75 -31.05
C GLY A 251 -15.92 0.72 -31.40
N ASP A 252 -14.85 0.66 -30.60
CA ASP A 252 -13.69 -0.22 -30.78
C ASP A 252 -13.98 -1.62 -30.20
N LEU A 253 -14.86 -2.36 -30.87
CA LEU A 253 -15.39 -3.63 -30.32
C LEU A 253 -14.33 -4.74 -30.23
N SER A 254 -13.34 -4.76 -31.12
CA SER A 254 -12.27 -5.76 -31.12
C SER A 254 -11.38 -5.60 -29.89
N GLU A 255 -11.03 -4.36 -29.56
CA GLU A 255 -10.19 -3.95 -28.44
C GLU A 255 -10.92 -4.20 -27.11
N ALA A 256 -12.22 -3.89 -27.06
CA ALA A 256 -13.07 -4.25 -25.94
C ALA A 256 -13.12 -5.77 -25.70
N ALA A 257 -13.32 -6.55 -26.76
CA ALA A 257 -13.32 -8.02 -26.68
C ALA A 257 -11.97 -8.55 -26.17
N MET A 258 -10.86 -7.99 -26.65
CA MET A 258 -9.52 -8.34 -26.18
C MET A 258 -9.33 -8.04 -24.68
N CYS A 259 -9.79 -6.90 -24.18
CA CYS A 259 -9.75 -6.60 -22.74
C CYS A 259 -10.48 -7.67 -21.91
N TYR A 260 -11.67 -8.11 -22.34
CA TYR A 260 -12.41 -9.17 -21.66
C TYR A 260 -11.75 -10.55 -21.76
N VAL A 261 -11.07 -10.87 -22.86
CA VAL A 261 -10.25 -12.09 -22.97
C VAL A 261 -9.13 -12.09 -21.93
N HIS A 262 -8.44 -10.96 -21.76
CA HIS A 262 -7.42 -10.80 -20.72
C HIS A 262 -8.00 -10.92 -19.30
N VAL A 263 -9.16 -10.30 -19.02
CA VAL A 263 -9.87 -10.47 -17.72
C VAL A 263 -10.21 -11.93 -17.45
N THR A 264 -10.75 -12.63 -18.45
CA THR A 264 -11.16 -14.03 -18.30
C THR A 264 -9.95 -14.94 -18.07
N ALA A 265 -8.83 -14.69 -18.77
CA ALA A 265 -7.60 -15.44 -18.57
C ALA A 265 -6.95 -15.19 -17.21
N LEU A 266 -7.00 -13.96 -16.70
CA LEU A 266 -6.55 -13.62 -15.35
C LEU A 266 -7.37 -14.38 -14.29
N VAL A 267 -8.70 -14.44 -14.45
CA VAL A 267 -9.58 -15.24 -13.57
C VAL A 267 -9.27 -16.74 -13.70
N ALA A 268 -9.04 -17.24 -14.90
CA ALA A 268 -8.69 -18.64 -15.12
C ALA A 268 -7.36 -19.02 -14.47
N GLU A 269 -6.35 -18.16 -14.58
CA GLU A 269 -5.06 -18.32 -13.90
C GLU A 269 -5.24 -18.33 -12.37
N TYR A 270 -6.06 -17.43 -11.84
CA TYR A 270 -6.42 -17.46 -10.42
C TYR A 270 -7.06 -18.78 -9.98
N LEU A 271 -8.07 -19.26 -10.73
CA LEU A 271 -8.73 -20.54 -10.46
C LEU A 271 -7.77 -21.73 -10.56
N THR A 272 -6.72 -21.61 -11.38
CA THR A 272 -5.67 -22.64 -11.49
C THR A 272 -4.85 -22.76 -10.23
N ARG A 273 -4.47 -21.63 -9.64
CA ARG A 273 -3.73 -21.62 -8.38
C ARG A 273 -4.58 -22.09 -7.20
N LYS A 274 -5.89 -21.87 -7.26
CA LYS A 274 -6.87 -22.49 -6.34
C LYS A 274 -7.13 -23.98 -6.60
N GLY A 275 -6.54 -24.57 -7.65
CA GLY A 275 -6.73 -25.97 -8.02
C GLY A 275 -8.12 -26.28 -8.62
N MET A 276 -8.90 -25.25 -8.96
CA MET A 276 -10.26 -25.39 -9.48
C MET A 276 -10.29 -25.51 -11.02
N PHE A 277 -9.30 -24.97 -11.72
CA PHE A 277 -9.24 -25.00 -13.18
C PHE A 277 -7.83 -25.35 -13.67
N ARG A 278 -7.60 -26.49 -14.32
CA ARG A 278 -6.21 -26.95 -14.58
C ARG A 278 -5.46 -26.21 -15.70
N GLN A 279 -6.17 -25.53 -16.61
CA GLN A 279 -5.56 -24.97 -17.82
C GLN A 279 -5.07 -23.53 -17.66
N GLY A 280 -5.59 -22.76 -16.70
CA GLY A 280 -5.20 -21.37 -16.46
C GLY A 280 -5.38 -20.45 -17.64
N CYS A 281 -4.54 -19.42 -17.71
CA CYS A 281 -4.57 -18.47 -18.82
C CYS A 281 -4.32 -19.13 -20.18
N THR A 282 -3.64 -20.29 -20.21
CA THR A 282 -3.28 -20.97 -21.47
C THR A 282 -4.49 -21.49 -22.25
N ALA A 283 -5.65 -21.65 -21.59
CA ALA A 283 -6.91 -21.99 -22.26
C ALA A 283 -7.31 -20.96 -23.34
N PHE A 284 -6.89 -19.71 -23.19
CA PHE A 284 -7.23 -18.60 -24.09
C PHE A 284 -6.16 -18.34 -25.16
N ARG A 285 -5.08 -19.13 -25.19
CA ARG A 285 -3.98 -18.98 -26.16
C ARG A 285 -4.42 -19.17 -27.62
N VAL A 286 -5.52 -19.89 -27.82
CA VAL A 286 -6.18 -20.09 -29.13
C VAL A 286 -6.73 -18.77 -29.68
N ILE A 287 -7.13 -17.84 -28.80
CA ILE A 287 -7.67 -16.52 -29.17
C ILE A 287 -6.53 -15.52 -29.38
N THR A 288 -5.55 -15.49 -28.47
CA THR A 288 -4.43 -14.56 -28.55
C THR A 288 -3.15 -15.13 -27.91
N PRO A 289 -1.97 -14.93 -28.53
CA PRO A 289 -0.69 -15.30 -27.93
C PRO A 289 -0.29 -14.38 -26.77
N ASN A 290 -0.90 -13.19 -26.64
CA ASN A 290 -0.54 -12.21 -25.60
C ASN A 290 -1.00 -12.60 -24.18
N ILE A 291 -1.68 -13.75 -24.04
CA ILE A 291 -2.26 -14.18 -22.77
C ILE A 291 -1.23 -14.63 -21.73
N ASP A 292 -0.01 -14.94 -22.18
CA ASP A 292 1.10 -15.34 -21.30
C ASP A 292 1.47 -14.21 -20.31
N GLU A 293 1.11 -12.96 -20.59
CA GLU A 293 1.29 -11.83 -19.67
C GLU A 293 0.50 -12.01 -18.34
N GLU A 294 -0.66 -12.67 -18.38
CA GLU A 294 -1.53 -12.87 -17.21
C GLU A 294 -1.00 -13.95 -16.25
N ALA A 295 0.00 -14.74 -16.66
CA ALA A 295 0.67 -15.72 -15.78
C ALA A 295 1.51 -15.06 -14.67
N SER A 296 1.83 -13.76 -14.80
CA SER A 296 2.74 -13.02 -13.90
C SER A 296 2.13 -12.59 -12.55
N MET A 297 0.91 -13.02 -12.25
CA MET A 297 0.19 -12.73 -11.00
C MET A 297 1.03 -13.09 -9.76
N MET A 298 1.05 -12.23 -8.73
CA MET A 298 1.55 -12.57 -7.40
C MET A 298 0.43 -13.14 -6.55
N GLU A 299 0.75 -14.15 -5.73
CA GLU A 299 -0.22 -14.75 -4.81
C GLU A 299 0.12 -14.38 -3.37
N ASP A 300 -0.82 -13.72 -2.70
CA ASP A 300 -0.75 -13.49 -1.27
C ASP A 300 -1.24 -14.74 -0.53
N VAL A 301 -0.33 -15.65 -0.22
CA VAL A 301 -0.60 -16.92 0.49
C VAL A 301 -1.25 -16.69 1.86
N GLY A 302 -1.05 -15.50 2.44
CA GLY A 302 -1.71 -15.13 3.69
C GLY A 302 -3.20 -14.83 3.52
N MET A 303 -3.71 -14.64 2.30
CA MET A 303 -5.09 -14.23 2.02
C MET A 303 -5.98 -15.45 1.84
N GLN A 304 -6.85 -15.68 2.82
CA GLN A 304 -7.95 -16.64 2.72
C GLN A 304 -9.19 -15.86 2.29
N ASP A 305 -9.83 -16.32 1.21
CA ASP A 305 -11.02 -15.75 0.56
C ASP A 305 -10.82 -14.41 -0.18
N VAL A 306 -10.47 -14.50 -1.47
CA VAL A 306 -10.76 -13.45 -2.45
C VAL A 306 -11.87 -13.97 -3.35
N HIS A 307 -13.08 -13.46 -3.18
CA HIS A 307 -14.14 -13.70 -4.15
C HIS A 307 -13.92 -12.75 -5.33
N PHE A 308 -13.50 -13.30 -6.47
CA PHE A 308 -13.71 -12.62 -7.75
C PHE A 308 -15.22 -12.61 -8.00
N ASN A 309 -15.89 -11.54 -7.57
CA ASN A 309 -17.23 -11.21 -8.04
C ASN A 309 -17.12 -10.47 -9.39
#